data_AF-B7P637-F1
#
_entry.id   AF-B7P637-F1
#
_cell.length_a   1.000
_cell.length_b   1.000
_cell.length_c   1.000
_cell.angle_alpha   90.00
_cell.angle_beta   90.00
_cell.angle_gamma   90.00
#
_symmetry.space_group_name_H-M   'P 1'
#
loop_
_entity.id
_entity.type
_entity.pdbx_description
1 polymer ?
#
loop_
_entity_poly.entity_id
_entity_poly.type
_entity_poly.pdbx_seq_one_letter_code
_entity_poly.pdbx_strand_id
1 'polypeptide(L)'
;INMELIPGGLLKESSVDVSLETPEESLNLLSVGLFAGGLGNVAGGDDGGNDASQEEEEATAGMRLMLMGAELRPYVFFVGTSELMGHVWSGTGSEPTPALQGNLLMMDHFQYVALLNGLVVELKLQGVISLDLTGSIQISLWNRNSHSVVKTRFQTLLFYDITLKGDLADAVWTNHVMPTLQYLTVSKVEGLFVFYLPKGESAACLRMHNVRKHEGVTGRKHLVRTLKKRSQTIAGKSYALHRKNCEYCSIMLAEV
;
A
#
# COMPACT_ATOMS: atom_id res chain seq x y z
N ILE A 1 -8.81 -9.14 5.06
CA ILE A 1 -7.76 -9.30 6.08
C ILE A 1 -8.03 -10.59 6.81
N ASN A 2 -7.11 -11.54 6.73
CA ASN A 2 -7.17 -12.81 7.44
C ASN A 2 -6.01 -12.90 8.41
N MET A 3 -6.22 -13.50 9.58
CA MET A 3 -5.20 -13.65 10.60
C MET A 3 -5.34 -15.00 11.29
N GLU A 4 -4.21 -15.67 11.45
CA GLU A 4 -4.06 -16.90 12.20
C GLU A 4 -3.13 -16.64 13.39
N LEU A 5 -3.59 -17.04 14.57
CA LEU A 5 -2.88 -16.90 15.84
C LEU A 5 -2.50 -18.29 16.36
N ILE A 6 -1.30 -18.41 16.93
CA ILE A 6 -0.85 -19.59 17.66
C ILE A 6 -1.51 -19.59 19.06
N PRO A 7 -1.82 -20.76 19.65
CA PRO A 7 -2.12 -20.85 21.09
C PRO A 7 -1.05 -20.09 21.91
N GLY A 8 -1.50 -19.17 22.78
CA GLY A 8 -0.63 -18.15 23.40
C GLY A 8 -0.78 -16.75 22.81
N GLY A 9 -1.57 -16.59 21.75
CA GLY A 9 -1.96 -15.29 21.20
C GLY A 9 -0.91 -14.64 20.29
N LEU A 10 0.14 -15.37 19.90
CA LEU A 10 1.18 -14.93 18.97
C LEU A 10 0.69 -14.99 17.52
N LEU A 11 1.10 -14.03 16.69
CA LEU A 11 0.78 -14.03 15.27
C LEU A 11 1.55 -15.14 14.54
N LYS A 12 0.85 -16.03 13.85
CA LYS A 12 1.45 -17.02 12.95
C LYS A 12 1.50 -16.49 11.52
N GLU A 13 0.36 -16.06 11.02
CA GLU A 13 0.21 -15.55 9.67
C GLU A 13 -0.87 -14.48 9.63
N SER A 14 -0.64 -13.40 8.89
CA SER A 14 -1.67 -12.44 8.53
C SER A 14 -1.56 -12.10 7.06
N SER A 15 -2.69 -11.91 6.40
CA SER A 15 -2.75 -11.44 5.02
C SER A 15 -3.72 -10.27 4.86
N VAL A 16 -3.30 -9.28 4.10
CA VAL A 16 -4.10 -8.11 3.71
C VAL A 16 -4.10 -8.02 2.20
N ASP A 17 -5.25 -8.31 1.60
CA ASP A 17 -5.47 -8.23 0.16
C ASP A 17 -6.28 -6.99 -0.19
N VAL A 18 -5.80 -6.27 -1.21
CA VAL A 18 -6.48 -5.11 -1.81
C VAL A 18 -6.80 -5.46 -3.25
N SER A 19 -8.05 -5.79 -3.51
CA SER A 19 -8.58 -6.04 -4.86
C SER A 19 -9.34 -4.83 -5.38
N LEU A 20 -9.23 -4.61 -6.69
CA LEU A 20 -10.11 -3.74 -7.45
C LEU A 20 -11.10 -4.60 -8.22
N GLU A 21 -12.38 -4.47 -7.89
CA GLU A 21 -13.46 -5.17 -8.57
C GLU A 21 -14.17 -4.24 -9.55
N THR A 22 -14.22 -4.67 -10.79
CA THR A 22 -15.02 -4.12 -11.88
C THR A 22 -16.14 -5.13 -12.18
N PRO A 23 -17.30 -4.75 -12.74
CA PRO A 23 -18.40 -5.69 -12.96
C PRO A 23 -18.05 -6.95 -13.74
N GLU A 24 -17.01 -6.90 -14.58
CA GLU A 24 -16.57 -8.01 -15.43
C GLU A 24 -15.28 -8.68 -14.95
N GLU A 25 -14.45 -7.99 -14.15
CA GLU A 25 -13.11 -8.48 -13.78
C GLU A 25 -12.70 -8.03 -12.37
N SER A 26 -11.97 -8.89 -11.66
CA SER A 26 -11.32 -8.60 -10.38
C SER A 26 -9.81 -8.58 -10.55
N LEU A 27 -9.15 -7.47 -10.19
CA LEU A 27 -7.71 -7.31 -10.21
C LEU A 27 -7.17 -7.25 -8.77
N ASN A 28 -6.27 -8.16 -8.39
CA ASN A 28 -5.55 -8.05 -7.12
C ASN A 28 -4.44 -6.99 -7.27
N LEU A 29 -4.61 -5.83 -6.63
CA LEU A 29 -3.65 -4.73 -6.71
C LEU A 29 -2.44 -5.00 -5.82
N LEU A 30 -2.67 -5.37 -4.57
CA LEU A 30 -1.63 -5.54 -3.56
C LEU A 30 -2.07 -6.60 -2.54
N SER A 31 -1.22 -7.58 -2.29
CA SER A 31 -1.32 -8.47 -1.13
C SER A 31 -0.08 -8.30 -0.27
N VAL A 32 -0.30 -8.09 1.03
CA VAL A 32 0.76 -8.05 2.04
C VAL A 32 0.48 -9.16 3.05
N GLY A 33 1.38 -10.14 3.11
CA GLY A 33 1.37 -11.21 4.10
C GLY A 33 2.51 -11.04 5.10
N LEU A 34 2.25 -11.22 6.39
CA LEU A 34 3.29 -11.38 7.41
C LEU A 34 3.21 -12.79 7.95
N PHE A 35 4.35 -13.43 8.15
CA PHE A 35 4.44 -14.75 8.76
C PHE A 35 5.50 -14.75 9.86
N ALA A 36 5.24 -15.52 10.91
CA ALA A 36 6.19 -15.77 11.98
C ALA A 36 6.05 -17.20 12.51
N GLY A 37 7.18 -17.79 12.89
CA GLY A 37 7.31 -19.12 13.48
C GLY A 37 8.31 -19.10 14.64
N GLY A 38 8.25 -20.09 15.52
CA GLY A 38 9.21 -20.22 16.63
C GLY A 38 9.20 -19.10 17.69
N LEU A 39 8.21 -18.20 17.69
CA LEU A 39 8.17 -17.06 18.63
C LEU A 39 7.71 -17.43 20.06
N GLY A 40 7.13 -18.63 20.25
CA GLY A 40 6.67 -19.09 21.57
C GLY A 40 7.78 -19.15 22.62
N ASN A 41 8.97 -19.62 22.21
CA ASN A 41 10.14 -19.76 23.07
C ASN A 41 10.73 -18.41 23.51
N VAL A 42 10.55 -17.35 22.71
CA VAL A 42 11.08 -16.01 22.99
C VAL A 42 10.15 -15.21 23.92
N ALA A 43 8.84 -15.46 23.84
CA ALA A 43 7.84 -14.74 24.63
C ALA A 43 7.70 -15.26 26.08
N GLY A 44 8.45 -16.30 26.46
CA GLY A 44 8.41 -16.90 27.79
C GLY A 44 7.10 -17.66 28.07
N GLY A 45 6.46 -18.18 27.03
CA GLY A 45 5.32 -19.08 27.18
C GLY A 45 5.81 -20.40 27.75
N ASP A 46 5.54 -20.64 29.04
CA ASP A 46 5.67 -21.95 29.66
C ASP A 46 4.59 -22.86 29.06
N ASP A 47 4.93 -23.60 28.01
CA ASP A 47 4.05 -24.65 27.50
C ASP A 47 4.14 -25.83 28.48
N GLY A 48 3.32 -25.76 29.53
CA GLY A 48 3.02 -26.86 30.42
C GLY A 48 2.25 -27.94 29.66
N GLY A 49 2.96 -28.68 28.80
CA GLY A 49 2.41 -29.74 27.99
C GLY A 49 3.52 -30.52 27.30
N ASN A 50 3.85 -31.69 27.84
CA ASN A 50 4.68 -32.69 27.19
C ASN A 50 4.11 -33.05 25.81
N ASP A 51 4.62 -32.41 24.74
CA ASP A 51 4.65 -33.00 23.40
C ASP A 51 6.06 -32.80 22.85
N ALA A 52 6.91 -33.80 23.10
CA ALA A 52 8.30 -33.90 22.64
C ALA A 52 8.40 -34.17 21.12
N SER A 53 7.65 -33.40 20.32
CA SER A 53 7.61 -33.51 18.86
C SER A 53 7.46 -32.18 18.12
N GLN A 54 7.41 -31.03 18.81
CA GLN A 54 7.73 -29.78 18.15
C GLN A 54 9.25 -29.62 18.20
N GLU A 55 9.89 -29.93 17.08
CA GLU A 55 11.27 -29.50 16.82
C GLU A 55 11.41 -28.05 17.27
N GLU A 56 12.52 -27.70 17.92
CA GLU A 56 12.83 -26.33 18.32
C GLU A 56 12.81 -25.43 17.07
N GLU A 57 11.63 -24.94 16.68
CA GLU A 57 11.48 -24.11 15.51
C GLU A 57 12.26 -22.83 15.77
N GLU A 58 13.28 -22.60 14.95
CA GLU A 58 14.08 -21.38 15.04
C GLU A 58 13.17 -20.17 14.81
N ALA A 59 13.20 -19.23 15.76
CA ALA A 59 12.40 -18.01 15.69
C ALA A 59 12.65 -17.30 14.36
N THR A 60 11.63 -17.25 13.51
CA THR A 60 11.73 -16.72 12.14
C THR A 60 10.53 -15.83 11.88
N ALA A 61 10.74 -14.67 11.25
CA ALA A 61 9.65 -13.86 10.74
C ALA A 61 9.98 -13.25 9.39
N GLY A 62 8.95 -13.00 8.59
CA GLY A 62 9.10 -12.38 7.29
C GLY A 62 7.80 -11.84 6.74
N MET A 63 7.91 -11.31 5.53
CA MET A 63 6.84 -10.67 4.78
C MET A 63 6.79 -11.23 3.36
N ARG A 64 5.58 -11.51 2.89
CA ARG A 64 5.26 -11.86 1.51
C ARG A 64 4.54 -10.67 0.87
N LEU A 65 4.93 -10.34 -0.35
CA LEU A 65 4.34 -9.25 -1.10
C LEU A 65 3.92 -9.77 -2.46
N MET A 66 2.70 -9.48 -2.86
CA MET A 66 2.23 -9.68 -4.24
C MET A 66 1.71 -8.34 -4.77
N LEU A 67 2.06 -8.03 -6.00
CA LEU A 67 1.75 -6.75 -6.62
C LEU A 67 1.22 -6.99 -8.04
N MET A 68 0.00 -6.51 -8.31
CA MET A 68 -0.69 -6.72 -9.59
C MET A 68 -0.74 -8.20 -10.04
N GLY A 69 -0.86 -9.13 -9.08
CA GLY A 69 -0.85 -10.58 -9.32
C GLY A 69 0.54 -11.22 -9.45
N ALA A 70 1.63 -10.44 -9.43
CA ALA A 70 2.99 -10.98 -9.42
C ALA A 70 3.50 -11.14 -7.98
N GLU A 71 3.90 -12.35 -7.61
CA GLU A 71 4.52 -12.62 -6.31
C GLU A 71 5.98 -12.17 -6.30
N LEU A 72 6.33 -11.33 -5.33
CA LEU A 72 7.70 -10.90 -5.09
C LEU A 72 8.39 -11.91 -4.16
N ARG A 73 9.73 -11.96 -4.23
CA ARG A 73 10.53 -12.78 -3.31
C ARG A 73 10.18 -12.39 -1.86
N PRO A 74 9.80 -13.35 -1.00
CA PRO A 74 9.56 -13.08 0.41
C PRO A 74 10.79 -12.45 1.07
N TYR A 75 10.54 -11.45 1.90
CA TYR A 75 11.58 -10.79 2.68
C TYR A 75 11.58 -11.37 4.09
N VAL A 76 12.72 -11.93 4.51
CA VAL A 76 12.88 -12.49 5.85
C VAL A 76 13.52 -11.42 6.73
N PHE A 77 12.90 -11.12 7.87
CA PHE A 77 13.39 -10.09 8.80
C PHE A 77 14.56 -10.60 9.64
N PHE A 78 14.47 -11.83 10.11
CA PHE A 78 15.50 -12.50 10.91
C PHE A 78 15.30 -14.01 10.83
N VAL A 79 16.39 -14.74 11.04
CA VAL A 79 16.39 -16.19 11.24
C VAL A 79 17.13 -16.52 12.53
N GLY A 80 16.43 -17.17 13.45
CA GLY A 80 16.97 -17.55 14.74
C GLY A 80 16.86 -16.46 15.81
N THR A 81 17.02 -16.90 17.07
CA THR A 81 16.84 -16.05 18.25
C THR A 81 17.97 -15.03 18.41
N SER A 82 19.18 -15.33 17.96
CA SER A 82 20.35 -14.45 18.04
C SER A 82 20.20 -13.20 17.16
N GLU A 83 19.74 -13.35 15.92
CA GLU A 83 19.49 -12.23 15.01
C GLU A 83 18.34 -11.35 15.50
N LEU A 84 17.22 -11.97 15.90
CA LEU A 84 16.09 -11.24 16.52
C LEU A 84 16.57 -10.41 17.70
N MET A 85 17.35 -11.02 18.58
CA MET A 85 17.88 -10.35 19.75
C MET A 85 18.85 -9.22 19.38
N GLY A 86 19.69 -9.42 18.37
CA GLY A 86 20.51 -8.37 17.79
C GLY A 86 19.68 -7.16 17.35
N HIS A 87 18.55 -7.39 16.67
CA HIS A 87 17.62 -6.32 16.26
C HIS A 87 16.91 -5.63 17.43
N VAL A 88 16.55 -6.36 18.49
CA VAL A 88 15.94 -5.80 19.70
C VAL A 88 16.95 -4.94 20.46
N TRP A 89 18.18 -5.41 20.66
CA TRP A 89 19.22 -4.68 21.40
C TRP A 89 19.77 -3.48 20.63
N SER A 90 19.92 -3.59 19.32
CA SER A 90 20.33 -2.46 18.47
C SER A 90 19.20 -1.45 18.24
N GLY A 91 17.96 -1.82 18.56
CA GLY A 91 16.79 -0.96 18.35
C GLY A 91 16.47 -0.71 16.88
N THR A 92 17.00 -1.50 15.94
CA THR A 92 16.83 -1.29 14.49
C THR A 92 15.38 -1.30 14.03
N GLY A 93 14.48 -1.93 14.78
CA GLY A 93 13.05 -1.90 14.48
C GLY A 93 12.38 -0.55 14.77
N SER A 94 12.95 0.26 15.66
CA SER A 94 12.30 1.48 16.16
C SER A 94 12.23 2.61 15.12
N GLU A 95 13.17 2.63 14.18
CA GLU A 95 13.18 3.58 13.08
C GLU A 95 12.34 3.09 11.89
N PRO A 96 11.56 3.98 11.24
CA PRO A 96 10.76 3.61 10.08
C PRO A 96 11.65 3.20 8.90
N THR A 97 11.62 1.90 8.59
CA THR A 97 12.42 1.30 7.53
C THR A 97 11.54 1.06 6.29
N PRO A 98 11.96 1.52 5.09
CA PRO A 98 11.23 1.25 3.85
C PRO A 98 11.38 -0.22 3.46
N ALA A 99 10.26 -0.91 3.32
CA ALA A 99 10.21 -2.31 2.91
C ALA A 99 9.98 -2.48 1.40
N LEU A 100 9.22 -1.58 0.77
CA LEU A 100 9.01 -1.56 -0.68
C LEU A 100 8.86 -0.12 -1.16
N GLN A 101 9.67 0.29 -2.12
CA GLN A 101 9.56 1.57 -2.81
C GLN A 101 9.66 1.34 -4.32
N GLY A 102 8.68 1.79 -5.07
CA GLY A 102 8.68 1.53 -6.51
C GLY A 102 7.61 2.29 -7.28
N ASN A 103 7.90 2.49 -8.58
CA ASN A 103 6.97 3.05 -9.54
C ASN A 103 6.63 1.97 -10.58
N LEU A 104 5.34 1.77 -10.81
CA LEU A 104 4.82 0.76 -11.71
C LEU A 104 3.97 1.42 -12.78
N LEU A 105 4.19 1.02 -14.03
CA LEU A 105 3.34 1.37 -15.15
C LEU A 105 2.19 0.36 -15.20
N MET A 106 1.01 0.79 -14.75
CA MET A 106 -0.20 -0.04 -14.67
C MET A 106 -0.91 -0.14 -16.02
N MET A 107 -0.95 0.96 -16.78
CA MET A 107 -1.62 1.02 -18.08
C MET A 107 -0.70 1.73 -19.07
N ASP A 108 -0.55 1.15 -20.26
CA ASP A 108 0.11 1.79 -21.39
C ASP A 108 -0.66 1.40 -22.65
N HIS A 109 -1.58 2.27 -23.07
CA HIS A 109 -2.35 2.08 -24.29
C HIS A 109 -2.00 3.17 -25.28
N PHE A 110 -1.70 2.74 -26.49
CA PHE A 110 -1.32 3.63 -27.57
C PHE A 110 -2.01 3.20 -28.86
N GLN A 111 -2.76 4.12 -29.46
CA GLN A 111 -3.58 3.81 -30.62
C GLN A 111 -3.53 4.93 -31.64
N TYR A 112 -3.29 4.53 -32.88
CA TYR A 112 -3.45 5.39 -34.06
C TYR A 112 -4.77 5.08 -34.74
N VAL A 113 -5.57 6.12 -34.97
CA VAL A 113 -6.85 6.05 -35.67
C VAL A 113 -6.81 7.03 -36.84
N ALA A 114 -6.85 6.49 -38.06
CA ALA A 114 -7.05 7.28 -39.26
C ALA A 114 -8.56 7.54 -39.43
N LEU A 115 -8.95 8.82 -39.49
CA LEU A 115 -10.34 9.22 -39.70
C LEU A 115 -10.68 9.25 -41.20
N LEU A 116 -11.98 9.14 -41.52
CA LEU A 116 -12.49 9.18 -42.89
C LEU A 116 -12.16 10.49 -43.64
N ASN A 117 -11.90 11.57 -42.90
CA ASN A 117 -11.52 12.86 -43.46
C ASN A 117 -10.00 13.00 -43.70
N GLY A 118 -9.22 11.92 -43.51
CA GLY A 118 -7.77 11.91 -43.71
C GLY A 118 -6.95 12.45 -42.54
N LEU A 119 -7.60 12.88 -41.44
CA LEU A 119 -6.90 13.28 -40.22
C LEU A 119 -6.46 12.04 -39.44
N VAL A 120 -5.34 12.18 -38.73
CA VAL A 120 -4.82 11.11 -37.88
C VAL A 120 -4.98 11.52 -36.43
N VAL A 121 -5.65 10.66 -35.65
CA VAL A 121 -5.76 10.80 -34.21
C VAL A 121 -4.83 9.79 -33.54
N GLU A 122 -3.98 10.30 -32.67
CA GLU A 122 -3.10 9.55 -31.79
C GLU A 122 -3.65 9.64 -30.37
N LEU A 123 -4.03 8.49 -29.83
CA LEU A 123 -4.53 8.34 -28.46
C LEU A 123 -3.44 7.67 -27.63
N LYS A 124 -3.01 8.35 -26.57
CA LYS A 124 -2.05 7.82 -25.62
C LYS A 124 -2.64 7.88 -24.21
N LEU A 125 -2.75 6.73 -23.57
CA LEU A 125 -3.23 6.58 -22.20
C LEU A 125 -2.16 5.85 -21.39
N GLN A 126 -1.63 6.52 -20.37
CA GLN A 126 -0.63 5.95 -19.48
C GLN A 126 -1.08 6.09 -18.02
N GLY A 127 -1.08 4.99 -17.29
CA GLY A 127 -1.39 4.94 -15.87
C GLY A 127 -0.16 4.50 -15.09
N VAL A 128 0.31 5.33 -14.16
CA VAL A 128 1.44 5.04 -13.29
C VAL A 128 0.95 4.98 -11.84
N ILE A 129 1.52 4.06 -11.07
CA ILE A 129 1.33 3.91 -9.63
C ILE A 129 2.69 4.03 -8.96
N SER A 130 2.75 4.75 -7.86
CA SER A 130 3.91 4.85 -6.97
C SER A 130 3.51 4.32 -5.60
N LEU A 131 4.34 3.43 -5.07
CA LEU A 131 4.14 2.72 -3.82
C LEU A 131 5.33 2.97 -2.90
N ASP A 132 5.05 3.28 -1.64
CA ASP A 132 6.03 3.41 -0.57
C ASP A 132 5.46 2.75 0.71
N LEU A 133 5.96 1.56 1.02
CA LEU A 133 5.63 0.79 2.21
C LEU A 133 6.77 0.92 3.21
N THR A 134 6.47 1.48 4.38
CA THR A 134 7.41 1.71 5.47
C THR A 134 6.88 1.09 6.76
N GLY A 135 7.75 0.47 7.54
CA GLY A 135 7.38 -0.17 8.80
C GLY A 135 8.30 0.24 9.94
N SER A 136 7.75 0.37 11.15
CA SER A 136 8.51 0.54 12.39
C SER A 136 7.89 -0.29 13.49
N ILE A 137 8.71 -0.97 14.28
CA ILE A 137 8.31 -1.85 15.38
C ILE A 137 9.09 -1.46 16.64
N GLN A 138 8.36 -1.17 17.71
CA GLN A 138 8.91 -0.91 19.03
C GLN A 138 8.50 -2.05 19.97
N ILE A 139 9.48 -2.68 20.59
CA ILE A 139 9.26 -3.79 21.53
C ILE A 139 9.79 -3.36 22.89
N SER A 140 8.95 -3.42 23.92
CA SER A 140 9.33 -3.20 25.32
C SER A 140 9.17 -4.51 26.09
N LEU A 141 10.29 -5.17 26.39
CA LEU A 141 10.30 -6.41 27.18
C LEU A 141 9.94 -6.15 28.66
N TRP A 142 10.31 -4.98 29.20
CA TRP A 142 10.00 -4.59 30.58
C TRP A 142 8.50 -4.34 30.81
N ASN A 143 7.86 -3.65 29.86
CA ASN A 143 6.43 -3.35 29.93
C ASN A 143 5.56 -4.41 29.22
N ARG A 144 6.18 -5.48 28.68
CA ARG A 144 5.54 -6.54 27.88
C ARG A 144 4.58 -5.99 26.82
N ASN A 145 5.00 -4.92 26.13
CA ASN A 145 4.20 -4.23 25.12
C ASN A 145 4.98 -4.18 23.81
N SER A 146 4.29 -4.44 22.70
CA SER A 146 4.79 -4.21 21.35
C SER A 146 3.90 -3.22 20.62
N HIS A 147 4.51 -2.26 19.94
CA HIS A 147 3.84 -1.27 19.12
C HIS A 147 4.45 -1.29 17.73
N SER A 148 3.67 -1.71 16.75
CA SER A 148 4.06 -1.80 15.35
C SER A 148 3.22 -0.85 14.51
N VAL A 149 3.88 -0.13 13.61
CA VAL A 149 3.28 0.86 12.73
C VAL A 149 3.71 0.57 11.31
N VAL A 150 2.75 0.34 10.44
CA VAL A 150 2.96 0.15 9.01
C VAL A 150 2.29 1.31 8.26
N LYS A 151 3.10 2.03 7.50
CA LYS A 151 2.75 3.20 6.70
C LYS A 151 2.83 2.84 5.23
N THR A 152 1.70 2.86 4.53
CA THR A 152 1.61 2.62 3.09
C THR A 152 1.17 3.90 2.40
N ARG A 153 2.04 4.48 1.58
CA ARG A 153 1.69 5.59 0.69
C ARG A 153 1.50 5.05 -0.72
N PHE A 154 0.41 5.51 -1.32
CA PHE A 154 0.02 5.17 -2.68
C PHE A 154 -0.22 6.46 -3.45
N GLN A 155 0.39 6.60 -4.60
CA GLN A 155 0.12 7.69 -5.51
C GLN A 155 -0.17 7.13 -6.88
N THR A 156 -1.21 7.59 -7.53
CA THR A 156 -1.48 7.22 -8.91
C THR A 156 -1.47 8.45 -9.79
N LEU A 157 -1.11 8.25 -11.05
CA LEU A 157 -1.08 9.29 -12.05
C LEU A 157 -1.61 8.70 -13.35
N LEU A 158 -2.74 9.25 -13.81
CA LEU A 158 -3.32 8.95 -15.10
C LEU A 158 -2.99 10.09 -16.06
N PHE A 159 -2.21 9.77 -17.10
CA PHE A 159 -1.89 10.61 -18.23
C PHE A 159 -2.76 10.20 -19.41
N TYR A 160 -3.40 11.17 -20.04
CA TYR A 160 -4.14 10.97 -21.27
C TYR A 160 -3.81 12.08 -22.25
N ASP A 161 -3.40 11.71 -23.46
CA ASP A 161 -3.04 12.63 -24.53
C ASP A 161 -3.79 12.21 -25.80
N ILE A 162 -4.54 13.16 -26.35
CA ILE A 162 -5.12 13.05 -27.69
C ILE A 162 -4.42 14.06 -28.55
N THR A 163 -3.71 13.61 -29.58
CA THR A 163 -3.21 14.50 -30.61
C THR A 163 -3.95 14.22 -31.91
N LEU A 164 -4.50 15.26 -32.51
CA LEU A 164 -5.10 15.24 -33.82
C LEU A 164 -4.14 15.98 -34.74
N LYS A 165 -3.56 15.23 -35.68
CA LYS A 165 -2.60 15.72 -36.68
C LYS A 165 -3.30 15.83 -38.03
N GLY A 166 -3.14 16.97 -38.66
CA GLY A 166 -3.62 17.25 -40.00
C GLY A 166 -2.68 18.18 -40.73
N ASP A 167 -2.73 18.17 -42.06
CA ASP A 167 -1.81 18.97 -42.89
C ASP A 167 -1.95 20.49 -42.65
N LEU A 168 -3.15 20.93 -42.26
CA LEU A 168 -3.50 22.34 -42.05
C LEU A 168 -3.70 22.74 -40.59
N ALA A 169 -3.92 21.79 -39.67
CA ALA A 169 -4.24 22.09 -38.28
C ALA A 169 -3.83 20.96 -37.35
N ASP A 170 -3.24 21.34 -36.22
CA ASP A 170 -2.85 20.45 -35.13
C ASP A 170 -3.63 20.82 -33.86
N ALA A 171 -4.27 19.83 -33.25
CA ALA A 171 -4.93 20.00 -31.96
C ALA A 171 -4.42 18.95 -30.98
N VAL A 172 -3.93 19.39 -29.83
CA VAL A 172 -3.38 18.54 -28.76
C VAL A 172 -4.14 18.77 -27.48
N TRP A 173 -4.75 17.72 -26.95
CA TRP A 173 -5.54 17.72 -25.73
C TRP A 173 -4.89 16.77 -24.72
N THR A 174 -4.21 17.36 -23.73
CA THR A 174 -3.53 16.64 -22.66
C THR A 174 -4.31 16.76 -21.36
N ASN A 175 -4.58 15.64 -20.70
CA ASN A 175 -5.24 15.54 -19.41
C ASN A 175 -4.34 14.77 -18.44
N HIS A 176 -4.14 15.33 -17.26
CA HIS A 176 -3.37 14.71 -16.18
C HIS A 176 -4.24 14.63 -14.94
N VAL A 177 -4.38 13.43 -14.36
CA VAL A 177 -5.12 13.21 -13.11
C VAL A 177 -4.17 12.56 -12.11
N MET A 178 -4.01 13.18 -10.95
CA MET A 178 -3.10 12.69 -9.90
C MET A 178 -3.85 12.61 -8.57
N PRO A 179 -4.30 11.42 -8.15
CA PRO A 179 -4.72 11.13 -6.79
C PRO A 179 -3.54 10.65 -5.93
N THR A 180 -3.43 11.14 -4.69
CA THR A 180 -2.47 10.64 -3.70
C THR A 180 -3.21 10.18 -2.46
N LEU A 181 -3.01 8.94 -2.02
CA LEU A 181 -3.65 8.33 -0.86
C LEU A 181 -2.58 7.82 0.11
N GLN A 182 -2.75 8.10 1.40
CA GLN A 182 -1.89 7.57 2.45
C GLN A 182 -2.72 6.74 3.41
N TYR A 183 -2.23 5.53 3.68
CA TYR A 183 -2.82 4.58 4.58
C TYR A 183 -1.83 4.29 5.71
N LEU A 184 -2.32 4.31 6.95
CA LEU A 184 -1.53 4.06 8.14
C LEU A 184 -2.24 3.00 8.96
N THR A 185 -1.57 1.91 9.26
CA THR A 185 -2.03 0.89 10.20
C THR A 185 -1.13 0.86 11.42
N VAL A 186 -1.75 0.91 12.59
CA VAL A 186 -1.07 0.74 13.87
C VAL A 186 -1.60 -0.54 14.50
N SER A 187 -0.68 -1.37 14.97
CA SER A 187 -0.98 -2.58 15.74
C SER A 187 -0.26 -2.51 17.07
N LYS A 188 -0.99 -2.74 18.16
CA LYS A 188 -0.44 -2.81 19.51
C LYS A 188 -0.68 -4.20 20.08
N VAL A 189 0.33 -4.76 20.73
CA VAL A 189 0.33 -6.08 21.36
C VAL A 189 0.61 -5.88 22.85
N GLU A 190 -0.45 -5.87 23.65
CA GLU A 190 -0.41 -5.98 25.12
C GLU A 190 -1.31 -7.18 25.49
N GLY A 191 -0.76 -8.39 25.39
CA GLY A 191 -1.49 -9.65 25.61
C GLY A 191 -2.48 -10.04 24.50
N LEU A 192 -2.92 -9.10 23.66
CA LEU A 192 -3.78 -9.34 22.49
C LEU A 192 -3.35 -8.45 21.30
N PHE A 193 -3.36 -9.01 20.09
CA PHE A 193 -3.15 -8.26 18.85
C PHE A 193 -4.39 -7.43 18.49
N VAL A 194 -4.30 -6.10 18.62
CA VAL A 194 -5.37 -5.17 18.21
C VAL A 194 -4.86 -4.31 17.06
N PHE A 195 -5.64 -4.25 15.97
CA PHE A 195 -5.35 -3.44 14.80
C PHE A 195 -6.28 -2.25 14.75
N TYR A 196 -5.75 -1.03 14.72
CA TYR A 196 -6.58 0.14 14.52
C TYR A 196 -5.88 1.18 13.66
N LEU A 197 -6.70 1.99 13.00
CA LEU A 197 -6.23 3.22 12.40
C LEU A 197 -6.39 4.33 13.45
N PRO A 198 -5.30 5.01 13.85
CA PRO A 198 -5.43 6.15 14.75
C PRO A 198 -6.29 7.23 14.09
N LYS A 199 -7.26 7.72 14.86
CA LYS A 199 -8.22 8.74 14.44
C LYS A 199 -7.47 10.05 14.19
N GLY A 200 -7.37 10.48 12.94
CA GLY A 200 -6.70 11.74 12.56
C GLY A 200 -5.50 11.60 11.62
N GLU A 201 -4.96 10.39 11.41
CA GLU A 201 -3.79 10.17 10.54
C GLU A 201 -4.13 9.63 9.13
N SER A 202 -5.40 9.35 8.85
CA SER A 202 -5.85 9.11 7.47
C SER A 202 -5.75 10.41 6.67
N ALA A 203 -4.61 10.63 6.03
CA ALA A 203 -4.34 11.85 5.28
C ALA A 203 -5.38 12.01 4.16
N ALA A 204 -5.91 13.22 4.04
CA ALA A 204 -6.86 13.53 2.98
C ALA A 204 -6.22 13.31 1.61
N CYS A 205 -6.92 12.59 0.73
CA CYS A 205 -6.43 12.34 -0.61
C CYS A 205 -6.58 13.59 -1.45
N LEU A 206 -5.46 14.12 -1.95
CA LEU A 206 -5.48 15.25 -2.85
C LEU A 206 -5.61 14.74 -4.28
N ARG A 207 -6.71 15.08 -4.92
CA ARG A 207 -6.98 14.79 -6.33
C ARG A 207 -6.75 16.06 -7.14
N MET A 208 -5.67 16.07 -7.91
CA MET A 208 -5.41 17.12 -8.89
C MET A 208 -5.83 16.66 -10.28
N HIS A 209 -6.53 17.52 -11.01
CA HIS A 209 -6.93 17.32 -12.38
C HIS A 209 -6.51 18.53 -13.21
N ASN A 210 -5.56 18.32 -14.12
CA ASN A 210 -5.02 19.36 -14.99
C ASN A 210 -5.38 19.03 -16.43
N VAL A 211 -6.16 19.91 -17.06
CA VAL A 211 -6.51 19.84 -18.48
C VAL A 211 -5.71 20.92 -19.20
N ARG A 212 -4.98 20.51 -20.23
CA ARG A 212 -4.20 21.35 -21.12
C ARG A 212 -4.71 21.13 -22.54
N LYS A 213 -5.18 22.20 -23.15
CA LYS A 213 -5.65 22.19 -24.53
C LYS A 213 -4.81 23.15 -25.33
N HIS A 214 -4.26 22.65 -26.43
CA HIS A 214 -3.43 23.37 -27.37
C HIS A 214 -4.04 23.22 -28.75
N GLU A 215 -4.38 24.33 -29.40
CA GLU A 215 -4.85 24.36 -30.78
C GLU A 215 -3.93 25.27 -31.57
N GLY A 216 -3.37 24.75 -32.67
CA GLY A 216 -2.48 25.47 -33.55
C GLY A 216 -2.83 25.21 -35.01
N VAL A 217 -2.69 26.23 -35.85
CA VAL A 217 -2.85 26.11 -37.29
C VAL A 217 -1.48 26.26 -37.92
N THR A 218 -1.07 25.28 -38.72
CA THR A 218 0.23 25.30 -39.40
C THR A 218 0.33 26.53 -40.30
N GLY A 219 1.43 27.28 -40.20
CA GLY A 219 1.65 28.51 -40.98
C GLY A 219 0.97 29.79 -40.46
N ARG A 220 0.17 29.75 -39.39
CA ARG A 220 -0.37 30.96 -38.73
C ARG A 220 0.18 31.10 -37.30
N LYS A 221 0.31 32.35 -36.82
CA LYS A 221 0.62 32.64 -35.40
C LYS A 221 -0.55 32.37 -34.45
N HIS A 222 -1.64 31.77 -34.92
CA HIS A 222 -2.83 31.51 -34.12
C HIS A 222 -2.60 30.26 -33.27
N LEU A 223 -2.35 30.49 -31.98
CA LEU A 223 -2.12 29.45 -30.99
C LEU A 223 -3.04 29.70 -29.80
N VAL A 224 -4.02 28.82 -29.61
CA VAL A 224 -4.91 28.86 -28.46
C VAL A 224 -4.38 27.88 -27.42
N ARG A 225 -4.05 28.38 -26.23
CA ARG A 225 -3.65 27.57 -25.08
C ARG A 225 -4.65 27.77 -23.96
N THR A 226 -5.26 26.69 -23.50
CA THR A 226 -6.15 26.71 -22.35
C THR A 226 -5.64 25.73 -21.30
N LEU A 227 -5.44 26.22 -20.09
CA LEU A 227 -5.05 25.42 -18.94
C LEU A 227 -6.15 25.53 -17.88
N LYS A 228 -6.76 24.40 -17.54
CA LYS A 228 -7.74 24.31 -16.46
C LYS A 228 -7.20 23.38 -15.38
N LYS A 229 -6.94 23.92 -14.20
CA LYS A 229 -6.54 23.14 -13.02
C LYS A 229 -7.71 23.03 -12.07
N ARG A 230 -7.99 21.83 -11.59
CA ARG A 230 -8.98 21.57 -10.54
C ARG A 230 -8.31 20.74 -9.45
N SER A 231 -8.40 21.20 -8.23
CA SER A 231 -7.95 20.46 -7.05
C SER A 231 -9.16 20.11 -6.21
N GLN A 232 -9.21 18.88 -5.71
CA GLN A 232 -10.23 18.42 -4.77
C GLN A 232 -9.57 17.63 -3.66
N THR A 233 -9.91 17.94 -2.43
CA THR A 233 -9.48 17.20 -1.25
C THR A 233 -10.57 16.20 -0.89
N ILE A 234 -10.23 14.92 -0.89
CA ILE A 234 -11.10 13.82 -0.48
C ILE A 234 -10.75 13.49 0.97
N ALA A 235 -11.74 13.55 1.86
CA ALA A 235 -11.52 13.22 3.27
C ALA A 235 -11.03 11.77 3.42
N GLY A 236 -10.02 11.57 4.28
CA GLY A 236 -9.59 10.24 4.68
C GLY A 236 -10.72 9.49 5.39
N LYS A 237 -10.79 8.18 5.15
CA LYS A 237 -11.75 7.28 5.81
C LYS A 237 -11.00 6.13 6.47
N SER A 238 -11.54 5.65 7.59
CA SER A 238 -11.09 4.41 8.23
C SER A 238 -12.06 3.29 7.89
N TYR A 239 -11.53 2.09 7.71
CA TYR A 239 -12.33 0.89 7.43
C TYR A 239 -12.52 0.09 8.71
N ALA A 240 -13.76 -0.34 8.95
CA ALA A 240 -14.05 -1.24 10.06
C ALA A 240 -13.50 -2.63 9.76
N LEU A 241 -12.77 -3.20 10.72
CA LEU A 241 -12.33 -4.59 10.69
C LEU A 241 -13.41 -5.49 11.32
N HIS A 242 -13.02 -6.69 11.76
CA HIS A 242 -13.92 -7.59 12.45
C HIS A 242 -14.51 -6.95 13.72
N ARG A 243 -15.77 -7.28 14.07
CA ARG A 243 -16.49 -6.70 15.21
C ARG A 243 -15.72 -6.80 16.53
N LYS A 244 -15.13 -7.97 16.80
CA LYS A 244 -14.28 -8.18 17.99
C LYS A 244 -13.11 -7.19 18.05
N ASN A 245 -12.47 -6.92 16.92
CA ASN A 245 -11.39 -5.94 16.86
C ASN A 245 -11.92 -4.54 17.21
N CYS A 246 -13.10 -4.14 16.73
CA CYS A 246 -13.72 -2.88 17.13
C CYS A 246 -14.02 -2.79 18.63
N GLU A 247 -14.45 -3.89 19.26
CA GLU A 247 -14.67 -3.97 20.71
C GLU A 247 -13.33 -3.78 21.47
N TYR A 248 -12.25 -4.44 21.04
CA TYR A 248 -10.92 -4.23 21.65
C TYR A 248 -10.37 -2.81 21.43
N CYS A 249 -10.58 -2.23 20.25
CA CYS A 249 -10.22 -0.83 19.98
C CYS A 249 -10.95 0.13 20.90
N SER A 250 -12.22 -0.16 21.24
CA SER A 250 -12.99 0.70 22.15
C SER A 250 -12.43 0.68 23.57
N ILE A 251 -11.90 -0.45 24.02
CA ILE A 251 -11.26 -0.57 25.34
C ILE A 251 -9.92 0.17 25.34
N MET A 252 -9.08 -0.08 24.33
CA MET A 252 -7.74 0.55 24.22
C MET A 252 -7.79 2.07 24.07
N LEU A 253 -8.82 2.60 23.40
CA LEU A 253 -9.00 4.04 23.21
C LEU A 253 -9.79 4.70 24.35
N ALA A 254 -10.40 3.93 25.26
CA ALA A 254 -11.08 4.46 26.44
C ALA A 254 -10.12 4.72 27.61
N GLU A 255 -8.93 4.12 27.61
CA GLU A 255 -7.89 4.30 28.63
C GLU A 255 -6.95 5.49 28.36
N VAL A 256 -7.24 6.32 27.36
CA VAL A 256 -6.48 7.54 26.99
C VAL A 256 -7.24 8.80 27.36
#